data_AF-A0A6J4TDU1-F1
#
_entry.id   AF-A0A6J4TDU1-F1
#
_cell.length_a   1.000
_cell.length_b   1.000
_cell.length_c   1.000
_cell.angle_alpha   90.00
_cell.angle_beta   90.00
_cell.angle_gamma   90.00
#
_symmetry.space_group_name_H-M   'P 1'
#
loop_
_entity.id
_entity.type
_entity.pdbx_description
1 polymer ?
#
loop_
_entity_poly.entity_id
_entity_poly.type
_entity_poly.pdbx_seq_one_letter_code
_entity_poly.pdbx_strand_id
1 'polypeptide(L)'
;MGTAAKRPVLFVHGGGEGAHEADQELVASLRNALGAGYEVRSPKMPNEDSPEYGTWKDRISEELADIDGEAIPTGHSLGASILLKYLSEEKPEGPVAGAFFVATPYWGAEDWEVDEYALREDFASKLPEGLPMFFYHGRDDEVVPFGHLALYKERLPWATFRGFDDLGHQFDGDLSRVARDIEESSHRAAARSRESDLPTGLGRPARRALAGAGYRRLEQLAGLDESRVGGLHGVGPKALGQLRRALAARSLSFADEKHRPTEEGV
;
A
#
# COMPACT_ATOMS: atom_id res chain seq x y z
N MET A 1 -8.24 20.76 -21.46
CA MET A 1 -8.73 19.81 -20.45
C MET A 1 -7.51 19.12 -19.87
N GLY A 2 -7.17 19.36 -18.61
CA GLY A 2 -6.06 18.64 -17.98
C GLY A 2 -6.41 17.16 -17.87
N THR A 3 -5.55 16.28 -18.37
CA THR A 3 -5.68 14.84 -18.14
C THR A 3 -5.67 14.60 -16.64
N ALA A 4 -6.68 13.90 -16.11
CA ALA A 4 -6.65 13.48 -14.70
C ALA A 4 -5.37 12.66 -14.45
N ALA A 5 -4.70 12.91 -13.31
CA ALA A 5 -3.52 12.16 -12.92
C ALA A 5 -3.86 10.66 -12.84
N LYS A 6 -3.03 9.81 -13.46
CA LYS A 6 -3.21 8.36 -13.45
C LYS A 6 -2.82 7.80 -12.09
N ARG A 7 -3.47 6.71 -11.69
CA ARG A 7 -3.09 5.98 -10.47
C ARG A 7 -1.88 5.07 -10.76
N PRO A 8 -0.76 5.25 -10.07
CA PRO A 8 0.47 4.52 -10.35
C PRO A 8 0.43 3.11 -9.75
N VAL A 9 0.69 2.10 -10.57
CA VAL A 9 0.84 0.70 -10.19
C VAL A 9 2.29 0.30 -10.45
N LEU A 10 2.98 -0.13 -9.40
CA LEU A 10 4.32 -0.73 -9.53
C LEU A 10 4.15 -2.25 -9.55
N PHE A 11 4.46 -2.89 -10.66
CA PHE A 11 4.47 -4.35 -10.79
C PHE A 11 5.91 -4.87 -10.67
N VAL A 12 6.16 -5.73 -9.68
CA VAL A 12 7.44 -6.40 -9.45
C VAL A 12 7.34 -7.86 -9.92
N HIS A 13 8.12 -8.21 -10.94
CA HIS A 13 8.07 -9.53 -11.57
C HIS A 13 8.67 -10.65 -10.69
N GLY A 14 8.41 -11.90 -11.05
CA GLY A 14 8.99 -13.09 -10.43
C GLY A 14 10.50 -13.20 -10.59
N GLY A 15 11.14 -14.13 -9.89
CA GLY A 15 12.58 -14.40 -9.98
C GLY A 15 12.89 -15.54 -10.96
N GLY A 16 14.11 -15.56 -11.49
CA GLY A 16 14.60 -16.56 -12.42
C GLY A 16 15.06 -15.96 -13.75
N GLU A 17 15.90 -16.69 -14.47
CA GLU A 17 16.35 -16.32 -15.81
C GLU A 17 15.14 -16.11 -16.73
N GLY A 18 15.02 -14.91 -17.33
CA GLY A 18 13.90 -14.56 -18.22
C GLY A 18 12.58 -14.24 -17.52
N ALA A 19 12.54 -14.15 -16.19
CA ALA A 19 11.30 -13.92 -15.45
C ALA A 19 10.63 -12.57 -15.79
N HIS A 20 11.40 -11.50 -16.04
CA HIS A 20 10.82 -10.22 -16.49
C HIS A 20 10.08 -10.35 -17.83
N GLU A 21 10.63 -11.14 -18.75
CA GLU A 21 10.00 -11.40 -20.06
C GLU A 21 8.75 -12.27 -19.91
N ALA A 22 8.83 -13.34 -19.11
CA ALA A 22 7.70 -14.22 -18.82
C ALA A 22 6.51 -13.46 -18.19
N ASP A 23 6.79 -12.48 -17.33
CA ASP A 23 5.75 -11.67 -16.69
C ASP A 23 5.21 -10.53 -17.57
N GLN A 24 5.75 -10.30 -18.78
CA GLN A 24 5.19 -9.26 -19.65
C GLN A 24 3.75 -9.53 -20.06
N GLU A 25 3.35 -10.80 -20.17
CA GLU A 25 1.96 -11.16 -20.45
C GLU A 25 1.03 -10.76 -19.29
N LEU A 26 1.44 -11.05 -18.05
CA LEU A 26 0.74 -10.61 -16.83
C LEU A 26 0.58 -9.08 -16.78
N VAL A 27 1.68 -8.36 -17.03
CA VAL A 27 1.71 -6.90 -17.04
C VAL A 27 0.81 -6.33 -18.15
N ALA A 28 0.80 -6.96 -19.33
CA ALA A 28 -0.07 -6.56 -20.42
C ALA A 28 -1.55 -6.78 -20.07
N SER A 29 -1.91 -7.93 -19.50
CA SER A 29 -3.27 -8.20 -19.02
C SER A 29 -3.70 -7.19 -17.96
N LEU A 30 -2.86 -6.94 -16.95
CA LEU A 30 -3.12 -5.97 -15.89
C LEU A 30 -3.37 -4.56 -16.46
N ARG A 31 -2.48 -4.10 -17.36
CA ARG A 31 -2.60 -2.79 -18.01
C ARG A 31 -3.87 -2.67 -18.85
N ASN A 32 -4.21 -3.71 -19.61
CA ASN A 32 -5.41 -3.73 -20.45
C ASN A 32 -6.68 -3.69 -19.60
N ALA A 33 -6.72 -4.46 -18.50
CA ALA A 33 -7.88 -4.54 -17.62
C ALA A 33 -8.10 -3.25 -16.80
N LEU A 34 -7.03 -2.60 -16.31
CA LEU A 34 -7.12 -1.34 -15.57
C LEU A 34 -7.44 -0.12 -16.46
N GLY A 35 -7.05 -0.17 -17.74
CA GLY A 35 -7.30 0.88 -18.70
C GLY A 35 -6.60 2.22 -18.40
N ALA A 36 -7.08 3.30 -19.01
CA ALA A 36 -6.37 4.58 -19.06
C ALA A 36 -6.29 5.36 -17.73
N GLY A 37 -7.04 4.94 -16.70
CA GLY A 37 -7.04 5.57 -15.37
C GLY A 37 -5.86 5.16 -14.49
N TYR A 38 -5.03 4.24 -14.97
CA TYR A 38 -3.87 3.71 -14.27
C TYR A 38 -2.62 3.79 -15.14
N GLU A 39 -1.47 3.81 -14.48
CA GLU A 39 -0.15 3.71 -15.10
C GLU A 39 0.56 2.51 -14.51
N VAL A 40 0.74 1.45 -15.29
CA VAL A 40 1.43 0.23 -14.86
C VAL A 40 2.90 0.32 -15.24
N ARG A 41 3.76 0.51 -14.25
CA ARG A 41 5.22 0.44 -14.32
C ARG A 41 5.67 -0.97 -13.96
N SER A 42 6.57 -1.55 -14.76
CA SER A 42 7.11 -2.90 -14.53
C SER A 42 8.61 -2.89 -14.83
N PRO A 43 9.44 -2.29 -13.96
CA PRO A 43 10.88 -2.25 -14.16
C PRO A 43 11.45 -3.67 -14.24
N LYS A 44 12.50 -3.84 -15.04
CA LYS A 44 13.32 -5.05 -14.96
C LYS A 44 14.13 -4.99 -13.67
N MET A 45 14.03 -6.04 -12.86
CA MET A 45 14.79 -6.16 -11.63
C MET A 45 16.22 -6.62 -11.95
N PRO A 46 17.26 -6.11 -11.26
CA PRO A 46 18.64 -6.48 -11.54
C PRO A 46 18.91 -7.94 -11.20
N ASN A 47 19.80 -8.60 -11.95
CA ASN A 47 20.25 -9.98 -11.70
C ASN A 47 19.08 -10.96 -11.47
N GLU A 48 18.09 -10.95 -12.36
CA GLU A 48 16.87 -11.76 -12.17
C GLU A 48 17.12 -13.28 -12.09
N ASP A 49 18.22 -13.75 -12.67
CA ASP A 49 18.73 -15.11 -12.61
C ASP A 49 19.35 -15.50 -11.26
N SER A 50 19.82 -14.52 -10.48
CA SER A 50 20.37 -14.69 -9.14
C SER A 50 19.97 -13.51 -8.24
N PRO A 51 18.68 -13.41 -7.89
CA PRO A 51 18.11 -12.22 -7.27
C PRO A 51 18.58 -12.05 -5.82
N GLU A 52 19.07 -10.86 -5.48
CA GLU A 52 19.46 -10.51 -4.11
C GLU A 52 18.44 -9.54 -3.52
N TYR A 53 18.00 -9.79 -2.28
CA TYR A 53 17.02 -8.95 -1.59
C TYR A 53 17.48 -7.49 -1.54
N GLY A 54 18.73 -7.23 -1.18
CA GLY A 54 19.27 -5.88 -1.07
C GLY A 54 19.13 -5.08 -2.37
N THR A 55 19.57 -5.69 -3.48
CA THR A 55 19.53 -5.10 -4.82
C THR A 55 18.10 -4.86 -5.30
N TRP A 56 17.20 -5.81 -5.09
CA TRP A 56 15.79 -5.67 -5.49
C TRP A 56 15.04 -4.67 -4.61
N LYS A 57 15.31 -4.66 -3.30
CA LYS A 57 14.76 -3.72 -2.33
C LYS A 57 15.15 -2.28 -2.69
N ASP A 58 16.42 -2.04 -3.04
CA ASP A 58 16.88 -0.71 -3.46
C ASP A 58 16.16 -0.27 -4.74
N ARG A 59 16.03 -1.16 -5.73
CA ARG A 59 15.29 -0.87 -6.97
C ARG A 59 13.80 -0.58 -6.73
N ILE A 60 13.13 -1.33 -5.84
CA ILE A 60 11.75 -1.05 -5.43
C ILE A 60 11.65 0.32 -4.76
N SER A 61 12.61 0.66 -3.90
CA SER A 61 12.64 1.94 -3.21
C SER A 61 12.78 3.12 -4.19
N GLU A 62 13.67 3.01 -5.18
CA GLU A 62 13.84 4.02 -6.23
C GLU A 62 12.54 4.24 -7.02
N GLU A 63 11.88 3.15 -7.43
CA GLU A 63 10.67 3.21 -8.23
C GLU A 63 9.48 3.78 -7.45
N LEU A 64 9.37 3.47 -6.16
CA LEU A 64 8.35 4.05 -5.29
C LEU A 64 8.62 5.54 -5.02
N ALA A 65 9.89 5.95 -4.86
CA ALA A 65 10.26 7.34 -4.65
C ALA A 65 10.01 8.22 -5.89
N ASP A 66 10.10 7.67 -7.10
CA ASP A 66 9.80 8.35 -8.37
C ASP A 66 8.29 8.42 -8.68
N ILE A 67 7.45 7.73 -7.90
CA ILE A 67 6.00 7.74 -8.09
C ILE A 67 5.38 8.98 -7.44
N ASP A 68 4.76 9.83 -8.28
CA ASP A 68 3.88 10.89 -7.82
C ASP A 68 2.50 10.33 -7.42
N GLY A 69 2.20 10.38 -6.12
CA GLY A 69 0.89 10.02 -5.57
C GLY A 69 0.89 8.76 -4.72
N GLU A 70 -0.28 8.14 -4.55
CA GLU A 70 -0.41 6.89 -3.79
C GLU A 70 -0.11 5.69 -4.69
N ALA A 71 1.04 5.05 -4.46
CA ALA A 71 1.45 3.87 -5.22
C ALA A 71 0.53 2.67 -4.92
N ILE A 72 0.38 1.79 -5.91
CA ILE A 72 -0.30 0.50 -5.77
C ILE A 72 0.74 -0.60 -6.04
N PRO A 73 1.52 -1.01 -5.01
CA PRO A 73 2.47 -2.09 -5.15
C PRO A 73 1.78 -3.41 -5.49
N THR A 74 2.22 -4.03 -6.57
CA THR A 74 1.75 -5.33 -7.05
C THR A 74 2.97 -6.18 -7.33
N GLY A 75 2.97 -7.44 -6.91
CA GLY A 75 4.10 -8.33 -7.15
C GLY A 75 3.65 -9.73 -7.53
N HIS A 76 4.51 -10.42 -8.28
CA HIS A 76 4.34 -11.81 -8.65
C HIS A 76 5.51 -12.65 -8.09
N SER A 77 5.20 -13.85 -7.57
CA SER A 77 6.18 -14.84 -7.12
C SER A 77 7.24 -14.24 -6.17
N LEU A 78 8.54 -14.43 -6.44
CA LEU A 78 9.62 -13.84 -5.65
C LEU A 78 9.47 -12.32 -5.48
N GLY A 79 9.13 -11.59 -6.55
CA GLY A 79 8.88 -10.15 -6.49
C GLY A 79 7.78 -9.76 -5.51
N ALA A 80 6.73 -10.58 -5.40
CA ALA A 80 5.68 -10.40 -4.39
C ALA A 80 6.23 -10.54 -2.96
N SER A 81 7.07 -11.54 -2.72
CA SER A 81 7.64 -11.80 -1.39
C SER A 81 8.64 -10.72 -0.96
N ILE A 82 9.51 -10.26 -1.87
CA ILE A 82 10.45 -9.15 -1.64
C ILE A 82 9.68 -7.85 -1.41
N LEU A 83 8.62 -7.59 -2.18
CA LEU A 83 7.79 -6.41 -1.99
C LEU A 83 7.07 -6.41 -0.64
N LEU A 84 6.54 -7.56 -0.22
CA LEU A 84 5.92 -7.70 1.11
C LEU A 84 6.95 -7.47 2.22
N LYS A 85 8.16 -8.03 2.07
CA LYS A 85 9.28 -7.81 2.98
C LYS A 85 9.62 -6.33 3.08
N TYR A 86 9.84 -5.65 1.95
CA TYR A 86 10.06 -4.20 1.89
C TYR A 86 8.98 -3.40 2.64
N LEU A 87 7.69 -3.67 2.34
CA LEU A 87 6.57 -2.96 2.97
C LEU A 87 6.45 -3.18 4.48
N SER A 88 7.02 -4.28 5.00
CA SER A 88 6.95 -4.63 6.42
C SER A 88 8.22 -4.30 7.21
N GLU A 89 9.38 -4.25 6.56
CA GLU A 89 10.67 -4.10 7.26
C GLU A 89 11.32 -2.75 6.99
N GLU A 90 10.97 -2.10 5.87
CA GLU A 90 11.47 -0.78 5.51
C GLU A 90 10.41 0.31 5.79
N LYS A 91 10.81 1.56 5.58
CA LYS A 91 9.90 2.71 5.62
C LYS A 91 9.72 3.24 4.20
N PRO A 92 8.65 2.85 3.49
CA PRO A 92 8.41 3.31 2.13
C PRO A 92 8.44 4.83 2.02
N GLU A 93 9.12 5.32 0.98
CA GLU A 93 9.08 6.73 0.61
C GLU A 93 7.79 6.98 -0.17
N GLY A 94 6.79 7.53 0.52
CA GLY A 94 5.50 7.87 -0.08
C GLY A 94 4.35 6.97 0.38
N PRO A 95 3.10 7.41 0.12
CA PRO A 95 1.91 6.67 0.52
C PRO A 95 1.62 5.51 -0.44
N VAL A 96 1.03 4.44 0.11
CA VAL A 96 0.54 3.29 -0.67
C VAL A 96 -0.98 3.16 -0.49
N ALA A 97 -1.71 2.94 -1.59
CA ALA A 97 -3.17 2.84 -1.61
C ALA A 97 -3.69 1.42 -1.33
N GLY A 98 -2.87 0.40 -1.58
CA GLY A 98 -3.16 -1.01 -1.36
C GLY A 98 -2.05 -1.87 -1.97
N ALA A 99 -1.90 -3.12 -1.51
CA ALA A 99 -0.87 -4.04 -1.98
C ALA A 99 -1.46 -5.38 -2.45
N PHE A 100 -0.93 -5.90 -3.56
CA PHE A 100 -1.51 -7.01 -4.32
C PHE A 100 -0.43 -8.05 -4.65
N PHE A 101 -0.58 -9.27 -4.12
CA PHE A 101 0.47 -10.29 -4.13
C PHE A 101 -0.01 -11.55 -4.83
N VAL A 102 0.63 -11.91 -5.94
CA VAL A 102 0.26 -13.04 -6.80
C VAL A 102 1.29 -14.16 -6.62
N ALA A 103 0.82 -15.40 -6.42
CA ALA A 103 1.66 -16.60 -6.30
C ALA A 103 2.81 -16.47 -5.28
N THR A 104 2.55 -15.83 -4.13
CA THR A 104 3.61 -15.39 -3.22
C THR A 104 4.20 -16.55 -2.41
N PRO A 105 5.51 -16.83 -2.50
CA PRO A 105 6.15 -17.86 -1.69
C PRO A 105 6.31 -17.40 -0.25
N TYR A 106 5.94 -18.27 0.69
CA TYR A 106 6.20 -18.08 2.11
C TYR A 106 7.55 -18.71 2.47
N TRP A 107 8.60 -17.89 2.52
CA TRP A 107 9.94 -18.34 2.90
C TRP A 107 10.01 -18.69 4.38
N GLY A 108 10.59 -19.86 4.70
CA GLY A 108 10.56 -20.48 6.02
C GLY A 108 9.45 -21.54 6.20
N ALA A 109 8.68 -21.83 5.14
CA ALA A 109 7.91 -23.07 5.07
C ALA A 109 8.85 -24.29 4.88
N GLU A 110 8.35 -25.49 5.16
CA GLU A 110 9.08 -26.74 4.94
C GLU A 110 9.57 -26.82 3.49
N ASP A 111 10.88 -27.08 3.30
CA ASP A 111 11.60 -27.11 2.01
C ASP A 111 11.73 -25.75 1.30
N TRP A 112 11.42 -24.64 1.99
CA TRP A 112 11.47 -23.26 1.48
C TRP A 112 12.25 -22.32 2.40
N GLU A 113 13.30 -22.82 3.05
CA GLU A 113 14.12 -22.06 3.99
C GLU A 113 15.24 -21.30 3.28
N VAL A 114 14.93 -20.09 2.80
CA VAL A 114 15.92 -19.12 2.30
C VAL A 114 15.89 -17.88 3.19
N ASP A 115 16.84 -17.80 4.13
CA ASP A 115 16.89 -16.76 5.17
C ASP A 115 16.85 -15.33 4.61
N GLU A 116 17.45 -15.11 3.44
CA GLU A 116 17.49 -13.79 2.81
C GLU A 116 16.09 -13.24 2.51
N TYR A 117 15.16 -14.10 2.12
CA TYR A 117 13.80 -13.71 1.74
C TYR A 117 12.78 -13.90 2.88
N ALA A 118 13.16 -14.57 3.96
CA ALA A 118 12.30 -14.81 5.11
C ALA A 118 11.83 -13.49 5.75
N LEU A 119 10.55 -13.42 6.07
CA LEU A 119 9.96 -12.30 6.80
C LEU A 119 10.33 -12.39 8.28
N ARG A 120 10.61 -11.24 8.91
CA ARG A 120 10.76 -11.17 10.37
C ARG A 120 9.52 -11.65 11.09
N GLU A 121 9.64 -12.25 12.27
CA GLU A 121 8.50 -12.74 13.04
C GLU A 121 7.41 -11.67 13.27
N ASP A 122 7.82 -10.42 13.49
CA ASP A 122 6.92 -9.30 13.80
C ASP A 122 6.40 -8.54 12.56
N PHE A 123 6.67 -9.01 11.33
CA PHE A 123 6.35 -8.31 10.07
C PHE A 123 4.89 -7.83 10.00
N ALA A 124 3.96 -8.66 10.45
CA ALA A 124 2.53 -8.38 10.39
C ALA A 124 2.15 -7.11 11.18
N SER A 125 2.86 -6.82 12.27
CA SER A 125 2.65 -5.64 13.12
C SER A 125 3.26 -4.35 12.55
N LYS A 126 4.14 -4.47 11.56
CA LYS A 126 4.85 -3.35 10.93
C LYS A 126 4.17 -2.85 9.67
N LEU A 127 3.31 -3.69 9.07
CA LEU A 127 2.52 -3.30 7.91
C LEU A 127 1.60 -2.11 8.23
N PRO A 128 1.35 -1.22 7.26
CA PRO A 128 0.53 -0.03 7.50
C PRO A 128 -0.91 -0.40 7.91
N GLU A 129 -1.37 0.16 9.03
CA GLU A 129 -2.71 -0.12 9.57
C GLU A 129 -3.80 0.26 8.56
N GLY A 130 -4.70 -0.69 8.27
CA GLY A 130 -5.84 -0.47 7.38
C GLY A 130 -5.51 -0.44 5.89
N LEU A 131 -4.25 -0.73 5.51
CA LEU A 131 -3.87 -0.93 4.12
C LEU A 131 -4.62 -2.12 3.53
N PRO A 132 -5.37 -1.95 2.42
CA PRO A 132 -5.96 -3.09 1.71
C PRO A 132 -4.84 -3.98 1.18
N MET A 133 -4.84 -5.26 1.59
CA MET A 133 -3.86 -6.25 1.15
C MET A 133 -4.59 -7.45 0.56
N PHE A 134 -4.16 -7.89 -0.62
CA PHE A 134 -4.76 -8.99 -1.36
C PHE A 134 -3.70 -10.03 -1.73
N PHE A 135 -3.99 -11.29 -1.48
CA PHE A 135 -3.17 -12.42 -1.86
C PHE A 135 -3.96 -13.33 -2.81
N TYR A 136 -3.34 -13.71 -3.92
CA TYR A 136 -3.91 -14.53 -4.97
C TYR A 136 -3.03 -15.77 -5.15
N HIS A 137 -3.62 -16.96 -5.19
CA HIS A 137 -2.86 -18.19 -5.44
C HIS A 137 -3.67 -19.17 -6.30
N GLY A 138 -3.01 -19.79 -7.28
CA GLY A 138 -3.57 -20.88 -8.06
C GLY A 138 -3.41 -22.22 -7.36
N ARG A 139 -4.44 -23.08 -7.36
CA ARG A 139 -4.32 -24.41 -6.75
C ARG A 139 -3.44 -25.36 -7.52
N ASP A 140 -3.26 -25.09 -8.82
CA ASP A 140 -2.42 -25.87 -9.73
C ASP A 140 -1.07 -25.17 -9.96
N ASP A 141 -0.69 -24.28 -9.05
CA ASP A 141 0.66 -23.69 -9.03
C ASP A 141 1.69 -24.78 -8.71
N GLU A 142 2.39 -25.21 -9.76
CA GLU A 142 3.45 -26.23 -9.69
C GLU A 142 4.77 -25.70 -9.13
N VAL A 143 4.92 -24.38 -8.98
CA VAL A 143 6.16 -23.74 -8.51
C VAL A 143 6.04 -23.42 -7.03
N VAL A 144 4.99 -22.72 -6.61
CA VAL A 144 4.77 -22.34 -5.21
C VAL A 144 3.56 -23.12 -4.68
N PRO A 145 3.74 -24.06 -3.74
CA PRO A 145 2.64 -24.86 -3.22
C PRO A 145 1.50 -23.99 -2.67
N PHE A 146 0.25 -24.35 -3.03
CA PHE A 146 -0.95 -23.61 -2.58
C PHE A 146 -1.04 -23.46 -1.04
N GLY A 147 -0.42 -24.37 -0.28
CA GLY A 147 -0.33 -24.30 1.18
C GLY A 147 0.29 -23.01 1.71
N HIS A 148 1.16 -22.34 0.94
CA HIS A 148 1.81 -21.09 1.34
C HIS A 148 0.80 -19.96 1.59
N LEU A 149 -0.32 -19.95 0.84
CA LEU A 149 -1.40 -19.00 1.04
C LEU A 149 -2.01 -19.10 2.44
N ALA A 150 -2.09 -20.32 3.00
CA ALA A 150 -2.63 -20.54 4.34
C ALA A 150 -1.71 -19.97 5.44
N LEU A 151 -0.39 -20.04 5.24
CA LEU A 151 0.60 -19.47 6.16
C LEU A 151 0.46 -17.94 6.24
N TYR A 152 0.31 -17.26 5.11
CA TYR A 152 0.01 -15.83 5.11
C TYR A 152 -1.33 -15.50 5.79
N LYS A 153 -2.36 -16.32 5.56
CA LYS A 153 -3.68 -16.13 6.18
C LYS A 153 -3.66 -16.24 7.69
N GLU A 154 -2.81 -17.09 8.25
CA GLU A 154 -2.62 -17.19 9.70
C GLU A 154 -2.01 -15.90 10.28
N ARG A 155 -1.01 -15.33 9.60
CA ARG A 155 -0.27 -14.14 10.07
C ARG A 155 -1.00 -12.83 9.79
N LEU A 156 -1.81 -12.77 8.73
CA LEU A 156 -2.51 -11.57 8.24
C LEU A 156 -4.03 -11.81 8.14
N PRO A 157 -4.74 -12.11 9.23
CA PRO A 157 -6.17 -12.49 9.19
C PRO A 157 -7.10 -11.36 8.69
N TRP A 158 -6.60 -10.12 8.58
CA TRP A 158 -7.32 -8.98 8.03
C TRP A 158 -7.14 -8.78 6.52
N ALA A 159 -6.19 -9.48 5.88
CA ALA A 159 -5.98 -9.40 4.45
C ALA A 159 -7.04 -10.20 3.68
N THR A 160 -7.19 -9.90 2.40
CA THR A 160 -8.09 -10.65 1.50
C THR A 160 -7.31 -11.74 0.80
N PHE A 161 -7.82 -12.97 0.82
CA PHE A 161 -7.18 -14.14 0.21
C PHE A 161 -8.09 -14.72 -0.86
N ARG A 162 -7.54 -15.00 -2.04
CA ARG A 162 -8.26 -15.60 -3.17
C ARG A 162 -7.49 -16.81 -3.70
N GLY A 163 -8.08 -17.98 -3.54
CA GLY A 163 -7.63 -19.20 -4.20
C GLY A 163 -8.42 -19.44 -5.47
N PHE A 164 -7.76 -19.91 -6.52
CA PHE A 164 -8.40 -20.24 -7.79
C PHE A 164 -8.10 -21.69 -8.15
N ASP A 165 -9.16 -22.43 -8.47
CA ASP A 165 -9.03 -23.72 -9.13
C ASP A 165 -8.59 -23.45 -10.59
N ASP A 166 -7.83 -24.37 -11.21
CA ASP A 166 -7.43 -24.32 -12.61
C ASP A 166 -6.45 -23.20 -13.00
N LEU A 167 -5.78 -22.55 -12.03
CA LEU A 167 -4.71 -21.58 -12.31
C LEU A 167 -3.36 -22.11 -11.82
N GLY A 168 -2.35 -22.00 -12.69
CA GLY A 168 -0.94 -22.26 -12.37
C GLY A 168 -0.19 -21.01 -11.91
N HIS A 169 1.15 -21.13 -11.85
CA HIS A 169 2.03 -20.07 -11.35
C HIS A 169 1.88 -18.74 -12.10
N GLN A 170 1.83 -18.79 -13.44
CA GLN A 170 1.66 -17.62 -14.30
C GLN A 170 0.22 -17.16 -14.47
N PHE A 171 -0.74 -17.66 -13.68
CA PHE A 171 -2.15 -17.20 -13.74
C PHE A 171 -2.76 -17.19 -15.15
N ASP A 172 -2.31 -18.10 -16.02
CA ASP A 172 -2.66 -18.17 -17.45
C ASP A 172 -2.48 -16.85 -18.21
N GLY A 173 -1.54 -16.00 -17.77
CA GLY A 173 -1.32 -14.68 -18.35
C GLY A 173 -2.42 -13.65 -18.02
N ASP A 174 -3.38 -13.98 -17.15
CA ASP A 174 -4.56 -13.14 -16.89
C ASP A 174 -4.60 -12.55 -15.47
N LEU A 175 -4.36 -11.24 -15.37
CA LEU A 175 -4.52 -10.46 -14.15
C LEU A 175 -5.82 -9.63 -14.10
N SER A 176 -6.81 -9.91 -14.95
CA SER A 176 -8.10 -9.20 -14.96
C SER A 176 -8.81 -9.24 -13.59
N ARG A 177 -8.64 -10.33 -12.84
CA ARG A 177 -9.20 -10.50 -11.49
C ARG A 177 -8.50 -9.60 -10.47
N VAL A 178 -7.18 -9.49 -10.56
CA VAL A 178 -6.38 -8.58 -9.71
C VAL A 178 -6.71 -7.13 -10.04
N ALA A 179 -6.82 -6.79 -11.32
CA ALA A 179 -7.21 -5.47 -11.80
C ALA A 179 -8.55 -5.02 -11.21
N ARG A 180 -9.56 -5.91 -11.20
CA ARG A 180 -10.87 -5.63 -10.61
C ARG A 180 -10.77 -5.25 -9.13
N ASP A 181 -9.98 -5.97 -8.36
CA ASP A 181 -9.79 -5.66 -6.94
C ASP A 181 -9.03 -4.35 -6.71
N ILE A 182 -8.05 -4.04 -7.56
CA ILE A 182 -7.38 -2.74 -7.58
C ILE A 182 -8.39 -1.61 -7.83
N GLU A 183 -9.24 -1.74 -8.84
CA GLU A 183 -10.27 -0.76 -9.18
C GLU A 183 -11.27 -0.56 -8.04
N GLU A 184 -11.82 -1.65 -7.52
CA GLU A 184 -12.76 -1.61 -6.41
C GLU A 184 -12.13 -1.01 -5.14
N SER A 185 -10.90 -1.40 -4.81
CA SER A 185 -10.16 -0.85 -3.67
C SER A 185 -9.96 0.65 -3.83
N SER A 186 -9.58 1.08 -5.04
CA SER A 186 -9.38 2.49 -5.36
C SER A 186 -10.69 3.29 -5.29
N HIS A 187 -11.81 2.73 -5.75
CA HIS A 187 -13.13 3.35 -5.62
C HIS A 187 -13.56 3.46 -4.15
N ARG A 188 -13.30 2.44 -3.33
CA ARG A 188 -13.55 2.50 -1.88
C ARG A 188 -12.68 3.54 -1.19
N ALA A 189 -11.41 3.69 -1.59
CA ALA A 189 -10.54 4.74 -1.08
C ALA A 189 -11.07 6.15 -1.45
N ALA A 190 -11.45 6.35 -2.72
CA ALA A 190 -12.03 7.61 -3.19
C ALA A 190 -13.40 7.93 -2.52
N ALA A 191 -14.23 6.93 -2.25
CA ALA A 191 -15.47 7.12 -1.52
C ALA A 191 -15.22 7.55 -0.07
N ARG A 192 -14.26 6.90 0.61
CA ARG A 192 -13.84 7.26 1.99
C ARG A 192 -13.29 8.68 2.06
N SER A 193 -12.45 9.09 1.11
CA SER A 193 -11.89 10.45 1.07
C SER A 193 -12.93 11.54 0.79
N ARG A 194 -14.00 11.22 0.06
CA ARG A 194 -15.17 12.11 -0.12
C ARG A 194 -15.98 12.26 1.17
N GLU A 195 -16.09 11.20 1.96
CA GLU A 195 -16.80 11.21 3.24
C GLU A 195 -16.01 11.97 4.32
N SER A 196 -14.69 11.80 4.37
CA SER A 196 -13.82 12.45 5.35
C SER A 196 -12.37 12.52 4.86
N ASP A 197 -11.67 13.61 5.15
CA ASP A 197 -10.24 13.76 4.88
C ASP A 197 -9.40 13.88 6.16
N LEU A 198 -10.00 13.52 7.31
CA LEU A 198 -9.28 13.49 8.57
C LEU A 198 -8.18 12.41 8.54
N PRO A 199 -6.98 12.68 9.11
CA PRO A 199 -5.82 11.80 9.00
C PRO A 199 -6.11 10.37 9.44
N THR A 200 -5.76 9.36 8.65
CA THR A 200 -5.94 7.91 8.91
C THR A 200 -5.16 7.38 10.13
N GLY A 201 -4.17 8.14 10.62
CA GLY A 201 -3.46 7.84 11.88
C GLY A 201 -4.14 8.32 13.18
N LEU A 202 -5.27 9.04 13.10
CA LEU A 202 -6.02 9.44 14.31
C LEU A 202 -6.57 8.20 15.03
N GLY A 203 -6.34 8.14 16.34
CA GLY A 203 -6.92 7.11 17.20
C GLY A 203 -8.44 7.10 17.15
N ARG A 204 -9.05 5.92 17.35
CA ARG A 204 -10.52 5.74 17.31
C ARG A 204 -11.30 6.74 18.19
N PRO A 205 -10.87 7.09 19.42
CA PRO A 205 -11.58 8.10 20.23
C PRO A 205 -11.61 9.48 19.57
N ALA A 206 -10.46 9.97 19.08
CA ALA A 206 -10.37 11.28 18.44
C ALA A 206 -11.21 11.34 17.16
N ARG A 207 -11.18 10.30 16.32
CA ARG A 207 -12.04 10.22 15.13
C ARG A 207 -13.52 10.32 15.47
N ARG A 208 -13.96 9.55 16.47
CA ARG A 208 -15.37 9.52 16.90
C ARG A 208 -15.78 10.87 17.48
N ALA A 209 -14.92 11.51 18.25
CA ALA A 209 -15.16 12.83 18.82
C ALA A 209 -15.32 13.89 17.72
N LEU A 210 -14.40 13.93 16.74
CA LEU A 210 -14.46 14.86 15.61
C LEU A 210 -15.71 14.62 14.74
N ALA A 211 -15.98 13.37 14.36
CA ALA A 211 -17.14 13.02 13.56
C ALA A 211 -18.47 13.31 14.30
N GLY A 212 -18.53 13.04 15.61
CA GLY A 212 -19.67 13.36 16.47
C GLY A 212 -19.90 14.86 16.63
N ALA A 213 -18.82 15.66 16.57
CA ALA A 213 -18.88 17.13 16.52
C ALA A 213 -19.15 17.68 15.10
N GLY A 214 -19.35 16.81 14.09
CA GLY A 214 -19.64 17.21 12.71
C GLY A 214 -18.41 17.55 11.87
N TYR A 215 -17.20 17.41 12.41
CA TYR A 215 -15.96 17.63 11.69
C TYR A 215 -15.56 16.35 10.97
N ARG A 216 -15.62 16.40 9.64
CA ARG A 216 -15.15 15.34 8.75
C ARG A 216 -14.08 15.84 7.79
N ARG A 217 -13.85 17.15 7.75
CA ARG A 217 -12.96 17.81 6.80
C ARG A 217 -11.95 18.70 7.51
N LEU A 218 -10.69 18.69 7.08
CA LEU A 218 -9.60 19.52 7.61
C LEU A 218 -9.93 21.01 7.47
N GLU A 219 -10.59 21.41 6.39
CA GLU A 219 -10.99 22.81 6.18
C GLU A 219 -12.00 23.29 7.25
N GLN A 220 -12.82 22.39 7.79
CA GLN A 220 -13.73 22.72 8.90
C GLN A 220 -12.98 22.98 10.21
N LEU A 221 -11.78 22.41 10.36
CA LEU A 221 -10.92 22.60 11.52
C LEU A 221 -10.04 23.85 11.39
N ALA A 222 -9.67 24.24 10.17
CA ALA A 222 -8.81 25.40 9.89
C ALA A 222 -9.38 26.77 10.31
N GLY A 223 -10.67 26.81 10.67
CA GLY A 223 -11.35 27.99 11.20
C GLY A 223 -11.61 27.95 12.71
N LEU A 224 -11.15 26.90 13.40
CA LEU A 224 -11.37 26.71 14.83
C LEU A 224 -10.09 26.99 15.62
N ASP A 225 -10.26 27.44 16.85
CA ASP A 225 -9.17 27.48 17.83
C ASP A 225 -8.75 26.05 18.18
N GLU A 226 -7.45 25.79 18.21
CA GLU A 226 -6.91 24.47 18.53
C GLU A 226 -7.40 24.00 19.91
N SER A 227 -7.45 24.91 20.89
CA SER A 227 -7.95 24.64 22.24
C SER A 227 -9.40 24.11 22.25
N ARG A 228 -10.25 24.61 21.35
CA ARG A 228 -11.64 24.15 21.21
C ARG A 228 -11.70 22.74 20.65
N VAL A 229 -10.84 22.41 19.70
CA VAL A 229 -10.72 21.06 19.15
C VAL A 229 -10.14 20.10 20.19
N GLY A 230 -9.17 20.56 21.00
CA GLY A 230 -8.59 19.82 22.11
C GLY A 230 -9.55 19.59 23.29
N GLY A 231 -10.58 20.43 23.43
CA GLY A 231 -11.64 20.26 24.42
C GLY A 231 -12.62 19.13 24.09
N LEU A 232 -12.59 18.57 22.87
CA LEU A 232 -13.44 17.44 22.51
C LEU A 232 -13.01 16.18 23.27
N HIS A 233 -13.95 15.56 23.99
CA HIS A 233 -13.70 14.35 24.76
C HIS A 233 -13.17 13.22 23.86
N GLY A 234 -11.90 12.85 24.03
CA GLY A 234 -11.20 11.85 23.22
C GLY A 234 -10.16 12.42 22.25
N VAL A 235 -10.06 13.74 22.10
CA VAL A 235 -9.01 14.42 21.34
C VAL A 235 -7.89 14.87 22.29
N GLY A 236 -6.81 14.09 22.36
CA GLY A 236 -5.64 14.44 23.18
C GLY A 236 -4.52 15.14 22.39
N PRO A 237 -3.41 15.52 23.05
CA PRO A 237 -2.28 16.23 22.43
C PRO A 237 -1.69 15.52 21.20
N LYS A 238 -1.65 14.18 21.21
CA LYS A 238 -1.21 13.38 20.06
C LYS A 238 -2.10 13.59 18.83
N ALA A 239 -3.42 13.60 19.03
CA ALA A 239 -4.39 13.82 17.96
C ALA A 239 -4.29 15.25 17.42
N LEU A 240 -4.15 16.26 18.30
CA LEU A 240 -3.91 17.64 17.89
C LEU A 240 -2.63 17.79 17.06
N GLY A 241 -1.53 17.15 17.48
CA GLY A 241 -0.29 17.14 16.71
C GLY A 241 -0.44 16.51 15.32
N GLN A 242 -1.26 15.47 15.18
CA GLN A 242 -1.57 14.85 13.89
C GLN A 242 -2.43 15.78 13.01
N LEU A 243 -3.44 16.44 13.59
CA LEU A 243 -4.29 17.40 12.88
C LEU A 243 -3.47 18.60 12.39
N ARG A 244 -2.58 19.16 13.22
CA ARG A 244 -1.71 20.28 12.84
C ARG A 244 -0.85 19.94 11.62
N ARG A 245 -0.19 18.78 11.63
CA ARG A 245 0.63 18.33 10.49
C ARG A 245 -0.22 18.17 9.22
N ALA A 246 -1.42 17.63 9.35
CA ALA A 246 -2.31 17.42 8.21
C ALA A 246 -2.88 18.73 7.64
N LEU A 247 -3.19 19.70 8.50
CA LEU A 247 -3.55 21.05 8.08
C LEU A 247 -2.38 21.72 7.35
N ALA A 248 -1.18 21.67 7.92
CA ALA A 248 0.01 22.28 7.34
C ALA A 248 0.36 21.69 5.96
N ALA A 249 0.19 20.38 5.76
CA ALA A 249 0.36 19.72 4.47
C ALA A 249 -0.60 20.23 3.37
N ARG A 250 -1.69 20.90 3.76
CA ARG A 250 -2.65 21.57 2.86
C ARG A 250 -2.56 23.10 2.89
N SER A 251 -1.49 23.64 3.49
CA SER A 251 -1.35 25.08 3.72
C SER A 251 -2.51 25.68 4.53
N LEU A 252 -3.09 24.88 5.43
CA LEU A 252 -4.09 25.29 6.41
C LEU A 252 -3.46 25.34 7.81
N SER A 253 -4.12 26.02 8.75
CA SER A 253 -3.74 26.08 10.17
C SER A 253 -4.96 26.35 11.03
N PHE A 254 -4.88 26.08 12.33
CA PHE A 254 -5.92 26.50 13.28
C PHE A 254 -5.99 28.03 13.38
N ALA A 255 -7.13 28.57 13.83
CA ALA A 255 -7.38 30.01 13.83
C ALA A 255 -6.45 30.80 14.76
N ASP A 256 -6.07 30.20 15.88
CA ASP A 256 -5.16 30.73 16.90
C ASP A 256 -3.68 30.70 16.47
N GLU A 257 -3.30 29.86 15.49
CA GLU A 257 -1.97 29.91 14.86
C GLU A 257 -1.86 31.04 13.82
N LYS A 258 -2.95 31.41 13.14
CA LYS A 258 -2.97 32.54 12.19
C LYS A 258 -2.79 33.90 12.87
N HIS A 259 -3.14 33.99 14.15
CA HIS A 259 -3.09 35.24 14.94
C HIS A 259 -1.85 35.35 15.83
N ARG A 260 -0.92 34.38 15.81
CA ARG A 260 0.35 34.51 16.53
C ARG A 260 1.25 35.48 15.77
N PRO A 261 1.64 36.64 16.33
CA PRO A 261 2.62 37.50 15.68
C PRO A 261 3.90 36.69 15.47
N THR A 262 4.49 36.79 14.28
CA THR A 262 5.87 36.35 14.05
C THR A 262 6.78 37.16 14.96
N GLU A 263 7.26 36.56 16.04
CA GLU A 263 8.42 37.11 16.77
C GLU A 263 9.66 36.89 15.90
N GLU A 264 9.83 37.76 14.90
CA GLU A 264 11.14 38.10 14.36
C GLU A 264 11.63 39.36 15.08
N GLY A 265 12.76 39.22 15.77
CA GLY A 265 13.62 40.33 16.15
C GLY A 265 13.68 40.63 17.65
N VAL A 266 14.62 40.00 18.35
CA VAL A 266 15.61 40.68 19.20
C VAL A 266 16.96 40.01 19.02
#